data_AF-A0A7H4PKS9-F1
#
_entry.id   AF-A0A7H4PKS9-F1
#
_cell.length_a   1.000
_cell.length_b   1.000
_cell.length_c   1.000
_cell.angle_alpha   90.00
_cell.angle_beta   90.00
_cell.angle_gamma   90.00
#
_symmetry.space_group_name_H-M   'P 1'
#
loop_
_entity.id
_entity.type
_entity.pdbx_description
1 polymer ?
#
loop_
_entity_poly.entity_id
_entity_poly.type
_entity_poly.pdbx_seq_one_letter_code
_entity_poly.pdbx_strand_id
1 'polypeptide(L)'
;MTPEMIDFITRAFAESKLAIWARYLNAEELAFTRQHYFDRLMEWPALVAELHRACREKREPASAEGQQLAQRWLALFQSYAGKDPHTQQKFRYAMEREPHLMKGTWMTPEVLGWLQQAIGVMMRQAPGPAAG
;
A
#
# COMPACT_ATOMS: atom_id res chain seq x y z
N MET A 1 12.77 -11.10 22.52
CA MET A 1 11.54 -11.44 21.76
C MET A 1 11.80 -12.72 20.99
N THR A 2 10.87 -13.68 20.98
CA THR A 2 11.00 -14.91 20.18
C THR A 2 10.36 -14.74 18.80
N PRO A 3 10.76 -15.51 17.78
CA PRO A 3 10.14 -15.48 16.45
C PRO A 3 8.61 -15.71 16.49
N GLU A 4 8.14 -16.62 17.34
CA GLU A 4 6.72 -16.95 17.48
C GLU A 4 5.93 -15.77 18.04
N MET A 5 6.53 -15.01 18.96
CA MET A 5 5.91 -13.81 19.52
C MET A 5 5.85 -12.67 18.48
N ILE A 6 6.84 -12.57 17.60
CA ILE A 6 6.82 -11.61 16.46
C ILE A 6 5.72 -11.98 15.48
N ASP A 7 5.60 -13.26 15.12
CA ASP A 7 4.56 -13.78 14.23
C ASP A 7 3.16 -13.53 14.79
N PHE A 8 2.97 -13.80 16.09
CA PHE A 8 1.70 -13.53 16.76
C PHE A 8 1.33 -12.05 16.72
N ILE A 9 2.28 -11.15 17.05
CA ILE A 9 2.05 -9.69 17.02
C ILE A 9 1.74 -9.23 15.59
N THR A 10 2.47 -9.73 14.59
CA THR A 10 2.25 -9.40 13.18
C THR A 10 0.84 -9.78 12.72
N ARG A 11 0.38 -10.98 13.08
CA ARG A 11 -0.98 -11.47 12.77
C ARG A 11 -2.05 -10.65 13.50
N ALA A 12 -1.88 -10.40 14.80
CA ALA A 12 -2.82 -9.60 15.56
C ALA A 12 -2.96 -8.17 15.00
N PHE A 13 -1.84 -7.58 14.57
CA PHE A 13 -1.84 -6.26 13.95
C PHE A 13 -2.54 -6.26 12.58
N ALA A 14 -2.29 -7.27 11.76
CA ALA A 14 -2.99 -7.45 10.48
C ALA A 14 -4.51 -7.60 10.66
N GLU A 15 -4.94 -8.43 11.62
CA GLU A 15 -6.37 -8.61 11.93
C GLU A 15 -7.02 -7.29 12.39
N SER A 16 -6.29 -6.44 13.14
CA SER A 16 -6.81 -5.11 13.51
C SER A 16 -7.10 -4.22 12.30
N LYS A 17 -6.33 -4.34 11.21
CA LYS A 17 -6.58 -3.61 9.96
C LYS A 17 -7.71 -4.25 9.14
N LEU A 18 -7.74 -5.58 9.07
CA LEU A 18 -8.81 -6.33 8.41
C LEU A 18 -10.18 -6.02 9.02
N ALA A 19 -10.25 -5.88 10.35
CA ALA A 19 -11.48 -5.49 11.04
C ALA A 19 -11.98 -4.09 10.62
N ILE A 20 -11.07 -3.15 10.36
CA ILE A 20 -11.43 -1.83 9.84
C ILE A 20 -11.89 -1.94 8.38
N TRP A 21 -11.13 -2.64 7.53
CA TRP A 21 -11.49 -2.81 6.11
C TRP A 21 -12.81 -3.56 5.91
N ALA A 22 -13.22 -4.43 6.83
CA ALA A 22 -14.51 -5.09 6.80
C ALA A 22 -15.72 -4.13 6.79
N ARG A 23 -15.53 -2.87 7.21
CA ARG A 23 -16.57 -1.82 7.16
C ARG A 23 -16.69 -1.17 5.76
N TYR A 24 -15.73 -1.41 4.87
CA TYR A 24 -15.61 -0.76 3.57
C TYR A 24 -15.67 -1.75 2.40
N LEU A 25 -15.18 -2.98 2.61
CA LEU A 25 -15.12 -4.03 1.61
C LEU A 25 -16.35 -4.95 1.70
N ASN A 26 -16.75 -5.51 0.56
CA ASN A 26 -17.72 -6.61 0.55
C ASN A 26 -17.05 -7.92 1.00
N ALA A 27 -17.84 -9.00 1.13
CA ALA A 27 -17.34 -10.26 1.64
C ALA A 27 -16.24 -10.90 0.77
N GLU A 28 -16.35 -10.80 -0.56
CA GLU A 28 -15.39 -11.37 -1.50
C GLU A 28 -14.07 -10.59 -1.51
N GLU A 29 -14.15 -9.25 -1.55
CA GLU A 29 -13.01 -8.34 -1.44
C GLU A 29 -12.26 -8.58 -0.13
N LEU A 30 -12.98 -8.67 1.00
CA LEU A 30 -12.38 -8.92 2.30
C LEU A 30 -11.76 -10.32 2.40
N ALA A 31 -12.39 -11.34 1.81
CA ALA A 31 -11.85 -12.69 1.78
C ALA A 31 -10.53 -12.74 0.99
N PHE A 32 -10.50 -12.11 -0.19
CA PHE A 32 -9.29 -11.96 -1.00
C PHE A 32 -8.19 -11.25 -0.21
N THR A 33 -8.51 -10.11 0.41
CA THR A 33 -7.52 -9.36 1.20
C THR A 33 -7.00 -10.17 2.37
N ARG A 34 -7.86 -10.84 3.14
CA ARG A 34 -7.42 -11.68 4.26
C ARG A 34 -6.47 -12.79 3.81
N GLN A 35 -6.76 -13.42 2.66
CA GLN A 35 -5.93 -14.48 2.11
C GLN A 35 -4.54 -13.97 1.70
N HIS A 36 -4.48 -12.80 1.04
CA HIS A 36 -3.26 -12.31 0.40
C HIS A 36 -2.50 -11.24 1.20
N TYR A 37 -3.02 -10.79 2.35
CA TYR A 37 -2.41 -9.72 3.15
C TYR A 37 -0.98 -10.04 3.59
N PHE A 38 -0.71 -11.31 3.91
CA PHE A 38 0.57 -11.75 4.43
C PHE A 38 1.59 -12.13 3.35
N ASP A 39 1.16 -12.35 2.11
CA ASP A 39 2.00 -12.87 1.02
C ASP A 39 3.27 -12.05 0.80
N ARG A 40 3.15 -10.71 0.94
CA ARG A 40 4.22 -9.76 0.67
C ARG A 40 4.42 -8.75 1.80
N LEU A 41 3.94 -9.07 3.01
CA LEU A 41 3.96 -8.13 4.14
C LEU A 41 5.39 -7.73 4.53
N MET A 42 6.34 -8.65 4.44
CA MET A 42 7.75 -8.42 4.81
C MET A 42 8.52 -7.55 3.81
N GLU A 43 7.96 -7.25 2.63
CA GLU A 43 8.59 -6.36 1.66
C GLU A 43 8.32 -4.87 1.96
N TRP A 44 7.30 -4.58 2.77
CA TRP A 44 6.89 -3.21 3.09
C TRP A 44 7.97 -2.41 3.85
N PRO A 45 8.64 -2.92 4.90
CA PRO A 45 9.64 -2.14 5.62
C PRO A 45 10.78 -1.63 4.74
N ALA A 46 11.28 -2.47 3.82
CA ALA A 46 12.34 -2.09 2.89
C ALA A 46 11.86 -1.01 1.91
N LEU A 47 10.66 -1.16 1.33
CA LEU A 47 10.07 -0.16 0.45
C LEU A 47 9.88 1.18 1.18
N VAL A 48 9.33 1.16 2.40
CA VAL A 48 9.09 2.38 3.19
C VAL A 48 10.42 3.08 3.50
N ALA A 49 11.48 2.34 3.85
CA ALA A 49 12.81 2.93 4.05
C ALA A 49 13.34 3.63 2.79
N GLU A 50 13.15 3.03 1.62
CA GLU A 50 13.56 3.63 0.34
C GLU A 50 12.73 4.88 0.00
N LEU A 51 11.42 4.87 0.28
CA LEU A 51 10.56 6.05 0.12
C LEU A 51 11.01 7.21 1.01
N HIS A 52 11.34 6.92 2.29
CA HIS A 52 11.91 7.90 3.20
C HIS A 52 13.23 8.48 2.69
N ARG A 53 14.09 7.64 2.12
CA ARG A 53 15.35 8.09 1.50
C ARG A 53 15.09 9.01 0.32
N ALA A 54 14.18 8.61 -0.58
CA ALA A 54 13.83 9.40 -1.76
C ALA A 54 13.31 10.80 -1.39
N CYS A 55 12.46 10.90 -0.36
CA CYS A 55 11.99 12.19 0.17
C CYS A 55 13.14 13.02 0.75
N ARG A 56 13.98 12.42 1.60
CA ARG A 56 15.12 13.10 2.24
C ARG A 56 16.12 13.65 1.23
N GLU A 57 16.37 12.89 0.17
CA GLU A 57 17.27 13.27 -0.94
C GLU A 57 16.59 14.19 -1.97
N LYS A 58 15.31 14.55 -1.76
CA LYS A 58 14.52 15.38 -2.67
C LYS A 58 14.52 14.84 -4.11
N ARG A 59 14.47 13.51 -4.25
CA ARG A 59 14.37 12.85 -5.56
C ARG A 59 13.09 13.30 -6.25
N GLU A 60 13.18 13.56 -7.55
CA GLU A 60 12.01 13.94 -8.33
C GLU A 60 11.05 12.74 -8.45
N PRO A 61 9.76 12.88 -8.10
CA PRO A 61 8.78 11.78 -8.21
C PRO A 61 8.65 11.20 -9.62
N ALA A 62 8.90 12.02 -10.64
CA ALA A 62 8.87 11.64 -12.05
C ALA A 62 10.17 10.98 -12.55
N SER A 63 11.25 10.99 -11.75
CA SER A 63 12.50 10.34 -12.11
C SER A 63 12.35 8.82 -12.24
N ALA A 64 13.31 8.17 -12.91
CA ALA A 64 13.30 6.71 -13.06
C ALA A 64 13.25 5.98 -11.71
N GLU A 65 14.01 6.43 -10.71
CA GLU A 65 13.95 5.89 -9.34
C GLU A 65 12.58 6.12 -8.70
N GLY A 66 12.01 7.31 -8.87
CA GLY A 66 10.68 7.65 -8.36
C GLY A 66 9.57 6.75 -8.92
N GLN A 67 9.62 6.49 -10.22
CA GLN A 67 8.67 5.60 -10.89
C GLN A 67 8.87 4.13 -10.51
N GLN A 68 10.11 3.67 -10.31
CA GLN A 68 10.36 2.31 -9.80
C GLN A 68 9.77 2.11 -8.40
N LEU A 69 9.89 3.10 -7.51
CA LEU A 69 9.30 3.05 -6.18
C LEU A 69 7.77 3.06 -6.23
N ALA A 70 7.17 3.87 -7.11
CA ALA A 70 5.72 3.89 -7.31
C ALA A 70 5.19 2.55 -7.84
N GLN A 71 5.89 1.93 -8.80
CA GLN A 71 5.54 0.61 -9.34
C GLN A 71 5.63 -0.49 -8.28
N ARG A 72 6.69 -0.49 -7.46
CA ARG A 72 6.84 -1.45 -6.35
C ARG A 72 5.74 -1.28 -5.32
N TRP A 73 5.41 -0.03 -4.96
CA TRP A 73 4.30 0.26 -4.07
C TRP A 73 2.98 -0.26 -4.63
N LEU A 74 2.69 0.01 -5.92
CA LEU A 74 1.47 -0.46 -6.56
C LEU A 74 1.40 -1.99 -6.60
N ALA A 75 2.51 -2.67 -6.87
CA ALA A 75 2.56 -4.13 -6.88
C ALA A 75 2.30 -4.74 -5.49
N LEU A 76 2.82 -4.13 -4.41
CA LEU A 76 2.54 -4.56 -3.03
C LEU A 76 1.10 -4.21 -2.61
N PHE A 77 0.57 -3.08 -3.06
CA PHE A 77 -0.82 -2.71 -2.79
C PHE A 77 -1.79 -3.68 -3.49
N GLN A 78 -1.57 -3.94 -4.78
CA GLN A 78 -2.40 -4.86 -5.57
C GLN A 78 -2.32 -6.31 -5.09
N SER A 79 -1.24 -6.71 -4.39
CA SER A 79 -1.14 -8.09 -3.91
C SER A 79 -2.24 -8.44 -2.92
N TYR A 80 -2.67 -7.48 -2.07
CA TYR A 80 -3.75 -7.71 -1.11
C TYR A 80 -5.05 -6.98 -1.44
N ALA A 81 -5.00 -5.88 -2.21
CA ALA A 81 -6.19 -5.12 -2.62
C ALA A 81 -6.80 -5.60 -3.94
N GLY A 82 -6.11 -6.49 -4.67
CA GLY A 82 -6.51 -6.92 -6.00
C GLY A 82 -6.27 -5.85 -7.06
N LYS A 83 -6.67 -6.17 -8.31
CA LYS A 83 -6.48 -5.30 -9.48
C LYS A 83 -7.72 -4.51 -9.89
N ASP A 84 -8.86 -4.77 -9.26
CA ASP A 84 -10.11 -4.06 -9.55
C ASP A 84 -10.03 -2.59 -9.06
N PRO A 85 -10.19 -1.59 -9.95
CA PRO A 85 -10.15 -0.18 -9.59
C PRO A 85 -11.21 0.23 -8.55
N HIS A 86 -12.38 -0.41 -8.54
CA HIS A 86 -13.44 -0.11 -7.58
C HIS A 86 -13.04 -0.56 -6.16
N THR A 87 -12.53 -1.78 -6.03
CA THR A 87 -11.97 -2.29 -4.77
C THR A 87 -10.83 -1.39 -4.28
N GLN A 88 -9.89 -1.02 -5.15
CA GLN A 88 -8.78 -0.14 -4.79
C GLN A 88 -9.23 1.27 -4.33
N GLN A 89 -10.32 1.80 -4.90
CA GLN A 89 -10.90 3.07 -4.46
C GLN A 89 -11.47 2.96 -3.04
N LYS A 90 -12.09 1.83 -2.66
CA LYS A 90 -12.56 1.58 -1.29
C LYS A 90 -11.40 1.57 -0.29
N PHE A 91 -10.28 0.92 -0.64
CA PHE A 91 -9.06 0.95 0.18
C PHE A 91 -8.54 2.37 0.40
N ARG A 92 -8.42 3.16 -0.67
CA ARG A 92 -7.97 4.56 -0.58
C ARG A 92 -8.89 5.39 0.30
N TYR A 93 -10.20 5.24 0.10
CA TYR A 93 -11.20 5.93 0.91
C TYR A 93 -11.14 5.55 2.40
N ALA A 94 -10.98 4.26 2.72
CA ALA A 94 -10.80 3.82 4.10
C ALA A 94 -9.52 4.41 4.72
N MET A 95 -8.42 4.41 3.97
CA MET A 95 -7.13 4.96 4.40
C MET A 95 -7.18 6.46 4.71
N GLU A 96 -7.99 7.23 3.98
CA GLU A 96 -8.22 8.65 4.24
C GLU A 96 -9.05 8.90 5.50
N ARG A 97 -10.00 8.01 5.82
CA ARG A 97 -10.97 8.19 6.91
C ARG A 97 -10.57 7.54 8.23
N GLU A 98 -9.70 6.55 8.20
CA GLU A 98 -9.37 5.72 9.36
C GLU A 98 -7.89 5.89 9.73
N PRO A 99 -7.54 6.83 10.63
CA PRO A 99 -6.15 7.06 11.05
C PRO A 99 -5.45 5.80 11.59
N HIS A 100 -6.21 4.82 12.10
CA HIS A 100 -5.66 3.55 12.55
C HIS A 100 -5.01 2.74 11.42
N LEU A 101 -5.46 2.86 10.17
CA LEU A 101 -4.86 2.15 9.04
C LEU A 101 -3.43 2.64 8.73
N MET A 102 -3.13 3.89 9.09
CA MET A 102 -1.79 4.49 8.97
C MET A 102 -0.85 4.14 10.12
N LYS A 103 -1.38 3.61 11.24
CA LYS A 103 -0.50 3.13 12.30
C LYS A 103 0.35 1.95 11.79
N GLY A 104 1.58 1.87 12.28
CA GLY A 104 2.50 0.78 11.97
C GLY A 104 2.88 0.62 10.50
N THR A 105 2.59 1.59 9.62
CA THR A 105 3.09 1.62 8.23
C THR A 105 4.40 2.40 8.11
N TRP A 106 4.78 3.16 9.15
CA TRP A 106 5.89 4.12 9.14
C TRP A 106 5.82 5.18 8.02
N MET A 107 4.66 5.34 7.38
CA MET A 107 4.41 6.37 6.37
C MET A 107 4.11 7.71 7.07
N THR A 108 4.94 8.72 6.85
CA THR A 108 4.66 10.09 7.28
C THR A 108 3.80 10.81 6.24
N PRO A 109 3.10 11.90 6.60
CA PRO A 109 2.36 12.70 5.61
C PRO A 109 3.23 13.20 4.45
N GLU A 110 4.48 13.55 4.72
CA GLU A 110 5.46 13.96 3.71
C GLU A 110 5.77 12.84 2.72
N VAL A 111 6.10 11.63 3.21
CA VAL A 111 6.39 10.47 2.37
C VAL A 111 5.16 10.05 1.57
N LEU A 112 3.98 10.11 2.18
CA LEU A 112 2.73 9.83 1.49
C LEU A 112 2.46 10.84 0.36
N GLY A 113 2.69 12.13 0.61
CA GLY A 113 2.54 13.18 -0.40
C GLY A 113 3.49 13.00 -1.59
N TRP A 114 4.76 12.66 -1.32
CA TRP A 114 5.74 12.36 -2.37
C TRP A 114 5.34 11.12 -3.19
N LEU A 115 4.91 10.06 -2.52
CA LEU A 115 4.46 8.82 -3.17
C LEU A 115 3.22 9.06 -4.05
N GLN A 116 2.25 9.85 -3.56
CA GLN A 116 1.06 10.22 -4.33
C GLN A 116 1.43 10.98 -5.61
N GLN A 117 2.43 11.86 -5.57
CA GLN A 117 2.94 12.53 -6.77
C GLN A 117 3.55 11.53 -7.75
N ALA A 118 4.38 10.60 -7.27
CA ALA A 118 5.03 9.58 -8.10
C ALA A 118 3.99 8.66 -8.78
N ILE A 119 2.98 8.21 -8.03
CA ILE A 119 1.85 7.43 -8.56
C ILE A 119 1.03 8.26 -9.56
N GLY A 120 0.80 9.54 -9.29
CA GLY A 120 0.09 10.43 -10.20
C GLY A 120 0.79 10.57 -11.55
N VAL A 121 2.12 10.61 -11.57
CA VAL A 121 2.92 10.57 -12.81
C VAL A 121 2.75 9.23 -13.51
N MET A 122 2.91 8.12 -12.78
CA MET A 122 2.80 6.76 -13.30
C MET A 122 1.44 6.52 -13.99
N MET A 123 0.34 6.93 -13.35
CA MET A 123 -1.02 6.74 -13.87
C MET A 123 -1.31 7.58 -15.11
N ARG A 124 -0.68 8.76 -15.25
CA ARG A 124 -0.80 9.58 -16.48
C ARG A 124 0.01 9.01 -17.64
N GLN A 125 1.08 8.27 -17.35
CA GLN A 125 1.97 7.66 -18.33
C GLN A 125 1.55 6.23 -18.70
N ALA A 126 0.67 5.60 -17.92
CA ALA A 126 0.12 4.30 -18.24
C ALA A 126 -0.68 4.39 -19.55
N PRO A 127 -0.39 3.52 -20.56
CA PRO A 127 -1.20 3.48 -21.77
C PRO A 127 -2.66 3.19 -21.38
N GLY A 128 -3.60 3.99 -21.87
CA GLY A 128 -5.03 3.66 -21.78
C GLY A 128 -5.28 2.29 -22.39
N PRO A 129 -6.33 1.56 -21.95
CA PRO A 129 -6.62 0.24 -22.50
C PRO A 129 -6.72 0.39 -24.02
N ALA A 130 -5.89 -0.37 -24.74
CA ALA A 130 -5.99 -0.46 -26.18
C ALA A 130 -7.44 -0.87 -26.49
N ALA A 131 -8.18 0.03 -27.14
CA ALA A 131 -9.48 -0.30 -27.70
C ALA A 131 -9.24 -1.40 -28.74
N GLY A 132 -9.54 -2.63 -28.36
CA GLY A 132 -9.63 -3.80 -29.21
C GLY A 132 -11.08 -4.22 -29.34
#